data_AF-A0A2M6VMM1-F1
#
_entry.id   AF-A0A2M6VMM1-F1
#
_cell.length_a   1.000
_cell.length_b   1.000
_cell.length_c   1.000
_cell.angle_alpha   90.00
_cell.angle_beta   90.00
_cell.angle_gamma   90.00
#
_symmetry.space_group_name_H-M   'P 1'
#
loop_
_entity.id
_entity.type
_entity.pdbx_description
1 polymer ?
#
loop_
_entity_poly.entity_id
_entity_poly.type
_entity_poly.pdbx_seq_one_letter_code
_entity_poly.pdbx_strand_id
1 'polypeptide(L)'
;MTNTATHPVAGPAAKVGAMLFLLWSILHIWVGYEGIHQYLSQGTPGLWNMVVGGSRVPHNAFQHTQDAATAYAQGQLLLNFCLDVGGYGVLGLVVAWLIWTQASWLGYFLGVAIIGIADMTFLLAMVTSGVIAFSLESISGPVIWFLAILITPFGLPPFKRR
;
A
#
# COMPACT_ATOMS: atom_id res chain seq x y z
N MET A 1 -43.68 5.98 -7.54
CA MET A 1 -42.80 5.02 -8.26
C MET A 1 -41.37 5.36 -7.88
N THR A 2 -40.78 4.62 -6.94
CA THR A 2 -39.37 4.77 -6.58
C THR A 2 -38.54 4.18 -7.72
N ASN A 3 -37.84 5.04 -8.43
CA ASN A 3 -36.90 4.62 -9.47
C ASN A 3 -35.70 3.97 -8.76
N THR A 4 -35.74 2.66 -8.57
CA THR A 4 -34.59 1.88 -8.09
C THR A 4 -33.53 1.91 -9.18
N ALA A 5 -32.69 2.95 -9.15
CA ALA A 5 -31.53 3.04 -10.01
C ALA A 5 -30.68 1.79 -9.77
N THR A 6 -30.67 0.89 -10.75
CA THR A 6 -29.84 -0.31 -10.71
C THR A 6 -28.39 0.15 -10.83
N HIS A 7 -27.57 -0.16 -9.82
CA HIS A 7 -26.15 0.11 -9.90
C HIS A 7 -25.53 -0.72 -11.03
N PRO A 8 -24.63 -0.14 -11.84
CA PRO A 8 -23.92 -0.89 -12.86
C PRO A 8 -23.12 -2.03 -12.22
N VAL A 9 -23.18 -3.21 -12.84
CA VAL A 9 -22.50 -4.40 -12.35
C VAL A 9 -21.09 -4.45 -12.93
N ALA A 10 -20.08 -4.71 -12.09
CA ALA A 10 -18.71 -4.87 -12.53
C ALA A 10 -18.54 -6.12 -13.40
N GLY A 11 -17.90 -5.95 -14.57
CA GLY A 11 -17.50 -7.05 -15.43
C GLY A 11 -16.39 -7.91 -14.82
N PRO A 12 -16.11 -9.10 -15.39
CA PRO A 12 -15.11 -10.03 -14.85
C PRO A 12 -13.72 -9.40 -14.65
N ALA A 13 -13.25 -8.58 -15.58
CA ALA A 13 -11.95 -7.91 -15.46
C ALA A 13 -11.90 -6.93 -14.26
N ALA A 14 -12.96 -6.14 -14.05
CA ALA A 14 -13.05 -5.24 -12.89
C ALA A 14 -13.11 -6.01 -11.57
N LYS A 15 -13.75 -7.19 -11.55
CA LYS A 15 -13.73 -8.09 -10.40
C LYS A 15 -12.33 -8.63 -10.11
N VAL A 16 -11.58 -9.03 -11.13
CA VAL A 16 -10.16 -9.42 -10.98
C VAL A 16 -9.35 -8.25 -10.41
N GLY A 17 -9.50 -7.06 -10.97
CA GLY A 17 -8.84 -5.86 -10.46
C GLY A 17 -9.18 -5.55 -9.00
N ALA A 18 -10.45 -5.66 -8.61
CA ALA A 18 -10.87 -5.51 -7.22
C ALA A 18 -10.26 -6.58 -6.29
N MET A 19 -10.11 -7.84 -6.73
CA MET A 19 -9.41 -8.87 -5.94
C MET A 19 -7.92 -8.56 -5.79
N LEU A 20 -7.29 -7.99 -6.81
CA LEU A 20 -5.90 -7.56 -6.72
C LEU A 20 -5.74 -6.40 -5.74
N PHE A 21 -6.65 -5.40 -5.76
CA PHE A 21 -6.67 -4.36 -4.72
C PHE A 21 -6.92 -4.93 -3.32
N LEU A 22 -7.79 -5.92 -3.17
CA LEU A 22 -8.02 -6.61 -1.89
C LEU A 22 -6.74 -7.31 -1.40
N LEU A 23 -6.06 -8.05 -2.27
CA LEU A 23 -4.80 -8.71 -1.92
C LEU A 23 -3.73 -7.67 -1.54
N TRP A 24 -3.58 -6.64 -2.36
CA TRP A 24 -2.68 -5.51 -2.08
C TRP A 24 -2.97 -4.92 -0.70
N SER A 25 -4.25 -4.68 -0.37
CA SER A 25 -4.67 -4.17 0.93
C SER A 25 -4.27 -5.03 2.10
N ILE A 26 -4.45 -6.34 2.01
CA ILE A 26 -4.10 -7.27 3.07
C ILE A 26 -2.59 -7.20 3.35
N LEU A 27 -1.76 -7.18 2.29
CA LEU A 27 -0.31 -7.05 2.43
C LEU A 27 0.10 -5.74 3.11
N HIS A 28 -0.57 -4.63 2.78
CA HIS A 28 -0.22 -3.32 3.35
C HIS A 28 -0.71 -3.15 4.79
N ILE A 29 -1.90 -3.69 5.12
CA ILE A 29 -2.39 -3.75 6.51
C ILE A 29 -1.43 -4.59 7.36
N TRP A 30 -0.90 -5.69 6.81
CA TRP A 30 0.12 -6.48 7.49
C TRP A 30 1.37 -5.67 7.81
N VAL A 31 1.87 -4.82 6.90
CA VAL A 31 3.02 -3.93 7.18
C VAL A 31 2.73 -3.00 8.36
N GLY A 32 1.51 -2.44 8.43
CA GLY A 32 1.10 -1.60 9.57
C GLY A 32 1.04 -2.38 10.88
N TYR A 33 0.48 -3.58 10.86
CA TYR A 33 0.48 -4.49 12.02
C TYR A 33 1.90 -4.84 12.47
N GLU A 34 2.75 -5.26 11.54
CA GLU A 34 4.13 -5.67 11.85
C GLU A 34 4.96 -4.50 12.37
N GLY A 35 4.74 -3.28 11.87
CA GLY A 35 5.35 -2.07 12.42
C GLY A 35 4.99 -1.84 13.88
N ILE A 36 3.71 -1.96 14.24
CA ILE A 36 3.28 -1.87 15.65
C ILE A 36 3.93 -2.99 16.47
N HIS A 37 3.90 -4.22 15.96
CA HIS A 37 4.45 -5.39 16.65
C HIS A 37 5.95 -5.24 16.93
N GLN A 38 6.75 -4.83 15.94
CA GLN A 38 8.18 -4.57 16.08
C GLN A 38 8.47 -3.42 17.04
N TYR A 39 7.70 -2.33 16.95
CA TYR A 39 7.84 -1.21 17.87
C TYR A 39 7.57 -1.60 19.32
N LEU A 40 6.53 -2.40 19.57
CA LEU A 40 6.18 -2.83 20.93
C LEU A 40 7.13 -3.91 21.49
N SER A 41 7.67 -4.77 20.64
CA SER A 41 8.54 -5.87 21.06
C SER A 41 10.02 -5.48 21.19
N GLN A 42 10.50 -4.61 20.31
CA GLN A 42 11.93 -4.30 20.15
C GLN A 42 12.22 -2.79 20.05
N GLY A 43 11.20 -1.93 20.08
CA GLY A 43 11.37 -0.47 19.97
C GLY A 43 11.87 -0.02 18.60
N THR A 44 12.61 1.09 18.57
CA THR A 44 13.20 1.66 17.35
C THR A 44 14.11 0.69 16.59
N PRO A 45 14.97 -0.14 17.25
CA PRO A 45 15.73 -1.16 16.54
C PRO A 45 14.88 -2.15 15.73
N GLY A 46 13.75 -2.61 16.28
CA GLY A 46 12.82 -3.50 15.58
C GLY A 46 12.25 -2.87 14.32
N LEU A 47 11.84 -1.59 14.41
CA LEU A 47 11.37 -0.85 13.24
C LEU A 47 12.44 -0.69 12.16
N TRP A 48 13.68 -0.35 12.55
CA TRP A 48 14.78 -0.26 11.59
C TRP A 48 15.04 -1.59 10.88
N ASN A 49 14.91 -2.73 11.56
CA ASN A 49 15.04 -4.04 10.94
C ASN A 49 14.02 -4.31 9.82
N MET A 50 12.87 -3.61 9.82
CA MET A 50 11.90 -3.71 8.72
C MET A 50 12.25 -2.86 7.50
N VAL A 51 12.97 -1.74 7.70
CA VAL A 51 13.14 -0.71 6.67
C VAL A 51 14.59 -0.49 6.23
N VAL A 52 15.49 -1.42 6.55
CA VAL A 52 16.87 -1.46 6.03
C VAL A 52 17.16 -2.83 5.40
N GLY A 53 18.41 -3.07 4.99
CA GLY A 53 18.84 -4.32 4.36
C GLY A 53 19.11 -4.18 2.87
N GLY A 54 18.92 -2.99 2.31
CA GLY A 54 19.26 -2.69 0.91
C GLY A 54 20.76 -2.53 0.67
N SER A 55 21.13 -2.39 -0.61
CA SER A 55 22.52 -2.33 -1.03
C SER A 55 23.30 -1.13 -0.49
N ARG A 56 22.61 -0.05 -0.11
CA ARG A 56 23.23 1.15 0.50
C ARG A 56 23.18 1.16 2.02
N VAL A 57 22.25 0.39 2.62
CA VAL A 57 22.08 0.31 4.07
C VAL A 57 21.92 -1.16 4.48
N PRO A 58 22.97 -1.99 4.34
CA PRO A 58 22.90 -3.39 4.71
C PRO A 58 22.84 -3.53 6.24
N HIS A 59 22.13 -4.54 6.74
CA HIS A 59 21.91 -4.72 8.19
C HIS A 59 23.20 -4.76 9.01
N ASN A 60 24.26 -5.37 8.49
CA ASN A 60 25.54 -5.51 9.19
C ASN A 60 26.36 -4.20 9.26
N ALA A 61 26.03 -3.19 8.46
CA ALA A 61 26.68 -1.89 8.46
C ALA A 61 25.82 -0.80 9.10
N PHE A 62 24.53 -1.06 9.31
CA PHE A 62 23.62 -0.12 9.94
C PHE A 62 23.98 0.07 11.41
N GLN A 63 24.07 1.32 11.85
CA GLN A 63 24.35 1.68 13.24
C GLN A 63 23.11 2.34 13.85
N HIS A 64 22.64 1.79 14.96
CA HIS A 64 21.58 2.43 15.73
C HIS A 64 22.11 3.66 16.45
N THR A 65 21.30 4.71 16.55
CA THR A 65 21.65 5.86 17.38
C THR A 65 21.73 5.46 18.86
N GLN A 66 22.62 6.12 19.59
CA GLN A 66 22.88 5.86 21.01
C GLN A 66 22.14 6.84 21.93
N ASP A 67 21.71 7.99 21.42
CA ASP A 67 20.98 8.97 22.23
C ASP A 67 19.47 8.68 22.23
N ALA A 68 18.87 8.74 23.43
CA ALA A 68 17.47 8.36 23.62
C ALA A 68 16.49 9.28 22.87
N ALA A 69 16.81 10.57 22.73
CA ALA A 69 15.94 11.53 22.07
C ALA A 69 15.83 11.25 20.56
N THR A 70 16.95 11.04 19.88
CA THR A 70 16.96 10.69 18.45
C THR A 70 16.37 9.31 18.22
N ALA A 71 16.68 8.33 19.09
CA ALA A 71 16.08 6.99 18.99
C ALA A 71 14.55 7.07 19.07
N TYR A 72 14.02 7.86 19.99
CA TYR A 72 12.59 8.07 20.12
C TYR A 72 11.99 8.77 18.89
N ALA A 73 12.60 9.86 18.43
CA ALA A 73 12.13 10.60 17.25
C ALA A 73 12.12 9.73 15.99
N GLN A 74 13.19 8.96 15.74
CA GLN A 74 13.25 7.99 14.65
C GLN A 74 12.16 6.92 14.78
N GLY A 75 11.97 6.38 15.99
CA GLY A 75 10.93 5.40 16.26
C GLY A 75 9.52 5.91 15.94
N GLN A 76 9.20 7.15 16.33
CA GLN A 76 7.90 7.75 16.00
C GLN A 76 7.71 7.96 14.49
N LEU A 77 8.75 8.42 13.78
CA LEU A 77 8.68 8.63 12.33
C LEU A 77 8.49 7.30 11.58
N LEU A 78 9.22 6.25 11.97
CA LEU A 78 9.11 4.93 11.37
C LEU A 78 7.77 4.26 11.69
N LEU A 79 7.30 4.38 12.93
CA LEU A 79 5.98 3.88 13.31
C LEU A 79 4.89 4.59 12.51
N ASN A 80 4.96 5.93 12.39
CA ASN A 80 4.03 6.70 11.56
C ASN A 80 4.06 6.21 10.11
N PHE A 81 5.24 6.01 9.53
CA PHE A 81 5.36 5.44 8.18
C PHE A 81 4.66 4.08 8.06
N CYS A 82 4.91 3.13 8.97
CA CYS A 82 4.25 1.82 8.93
C CYS A 82 2.72 1.94 9.06
N LEU A 83 2.24 2.82 9.94
CA LEU A 83 0.81 3.06 10.12
C LEU A 83 0.17 3.71 8.88
N ASP A 84 0.87 4.63 8.22
CA ASP A 84 0.43 5.24 6.96
C ASP A 84 0.30 4.16 5.88
N VAL A 85 1.28 3.26 5.75
CA VAL A 85 1.21 2.10 4.84
C VAL A 85 -0.03 1.24 5.16
N GLY A 86 -0.26 0.92 6.43
CA GLY A 86 -1.46 0.20 6.86
C GLY A 86 -2.77 0.94 6.56
N GLY A 87 -2.79 2.27 6.72
CA GLY A 87 -3.91 3.14 6.40
C GLY A 87 -4.24 3.15 4.91
N TYR A 88 -3.22 3.20 4.04
CA TYR A 88 -3.42 3.01 2.60
C TYR A 88 -3.97 1.61 2.29
N GLY A 89 -3.53 0.58 3.03
CA GLY A 89 -4.13 -0.75 2.96
C GLY A 89 -5.64 -0.74 3.20
N VAL A 90 -6.11 -0.02 4.22
CA VAL A 90 -7.55 0.17 4.49
C VAL A 90 -8.24 0.92 3.34
N LEU A 91 -7.63 1.97 2.79
CA LEU A 91 -8.14 2.65 1.60
C LEU A 91 -8.31 1.69 0.41
N GLY A 92 -7.35 0.78 0.21
CA GLY A 92 -7.45 -0.24 -0.85
C GLY A 92 -8.65 -1.18 -0.67
N LEU A 93 -9.08 -1.45 0.57
CA LEU A 93 -10.31 -2.24 0.83
C LEU A 93 -11.54 -1.47 0.36
N VAL A 94 -11.58 -0.15 0.61
CA VAL A 94 -12.65 0.73 0.12
C VAL A 94 -12.65 0.77 -1.40
N VAL A 95 -11.48 0.88 -2.03
CA VAL A 95 -11.33 0.83 -3.49
C VAL A 95 -11.84 -0.49 -4.06
N ALA A 96 -11.41 -1.62 -3.50
CA ALA A 96 -11.85 -2.95 -3.91
C ALA A 96 -13.38 -3.09 -3.78
N TRP A 97 -13.97 -2.63 -2.68
CA TRP A 97 -15.41 -2.63 -2.47
C TRP A 97 -16.15 -1.75 -3.49
N LEU A 98 -15.69 -0.53 -3.73
CA LEU A 98 -16.28 0.40 -4.70
C LEU A 98 -16.26 -0.17 -6.13
N ILE A 99 -15.17 -0.81 -6.53
CA ILE A 99 -15.06 -1.44 -7.85
C ILE A 99 -15.98 -2.65 -7.91
N TRP A 100 -15.91 -3.55 -6.93
CA TRP A 100 -16.65 -4.83 -6.95
C TRP A 100 -18.16 -4.64 -6.91
N THR A 101 -18.64 -3.76 -6.03
CA THR A 101 -20.08 -3.63 -5.74
C THR A 101 -20.77 -2.55 -6.57
N GLN A 102 -20.03 -1.52 -7.01
CA GLN A 102 -20.62 -0.35 -7.68
C GLN A 102 -20.03 -0.07 -9.07
N ALA A 103 -19.07 -0.87 -9.54
CA ALA A 103 -18.35 -0.62 -10.79
C ALA A 103 -17.87 0.84 -10.90
N SER A 104 -17.30 1.34 -9.80
CA SER A 104 -17.07 2.77 -9.59
C SER A 104 -15.75 3.27 -10.19
N TRP A 105 -15.85 4.25 -11.09
CA TRP A 105 -14.70 5.02 -11.58
C TRP A 105 -14.02 5.84 -10.48
N LEU A 106 -14.76 6.29 -9.45
CA LEU A 106 -14.15 6.93 -8.29
C LEU A 106 -13.22 5.96 -7.56
N GLY A 107 -13.68 4.72 -7.32
CA GLY A 107 -12.84 3.67 -6.74
C GLY A 107 -11.57 3.44 -7.57
N TYR A 108 -11.72 3.34 -8.89
CA TYR A 108 -10.58 3.23 -9.79
C TYR A 108 -9.60 4.41 -9.69
N PHE A 109 -10.07 5.67 -9.72
CA PHE A 109 -9.17 6.82 -9.63
C PHE A 109 -8.50 6.98 -8.27
N LEU A 110 -9.17 6.60 -7.18
CA LEU A 110 -8.54 6.52 -5.86
C LEU A 110 -7.41 5.48 -5.87
N GLY A 111 -7.65 4.31 -6.48
CA GLY A 111 -6.65 3.28 -6.66
C GLY A 111 -5.48 3.70 -7.56
N VAL A 112 -5.73 4.44 -8.64
CA VAL A 112 -4.66 4.91 -9.53
C VAL A 112 -3.86 6.05 -8.89
N ALA A 113 -4.54 7.10 -8.42
CA ALA A 113 -3.86 8.32 -8.01
C ALA A 113 -3.34 8.24 -6.58
N ILE A 114 -4.20 7.94 -5.61
CA ILE A 114 -3.83 8.02 -4.19
C ILE A 114 -2.90 6.86 -3.82
N ILE A 115 -3.30 5.61 -4.14
CA ILE A 115 -2.45 4.45 -3.89
C ILE A 115 -1.19 4.51 -4.76
N GLY A 116 -1.30 4.96 -6.03
CA GLY A 116 -0.14 5.10 -6.90
C GLY A 116 0.91 6.09 -6.38
N ILE A 117 0.50 7.24 -5.83
CA ILE A 117 1.44 8.18 -5.18
C ILE A 117 2.16 7.49 -4.02
N ALA A 118 1.44 6.74 -3.19
CA ALA A 118 2.03 6.03 -2.05
C ALA A 118 3.08 4.99 -2.51
N ASP A 119 2.71 4.09 -3.44
CA ASP A 119 3.59 3.02 -3.93
C ASP A 119 4.81 3.57 -4.67
N MET A 120 4.62 4.58 -5.52
CA MET A 120 5.74 5.17 -6.28
C MET A 120 6.69 5.96 -5.37
N THR A 121 6.17 6.64 -4.35
CA THR A 121 7.00 7.32 -3.35
C THR A 121 7.83 6.32 -2.56
N PHE A 122 7.23 5.21 -2.11
CA PHE A 122 7.96 4.13 -1.44
C PHE A 122 9.03 3.51 -2.33
N LEU A 123 8.68 3.14 -3.57
CA LEU A 123 9.62 2.56 -4.52
C LEU A 123 10.80 3.49 -4.80
N LEU A 124 10.55 4.79 -4.97
CA LEU A 124 11.61 5.77 -5.22
C LEU A 124 12.50 5.97 -3.98
N ALA A 125 11.87 6.28 -2.85
CA ALA A 125 12.57 6.74 -1.65
C ALA A 125 13.27 5.61 -0.89
N MET A 126 12.71 4.39 -0.91
CA MET A 126 13.19 3.29 -0.08
C MET A 126 13.87 2.18 -0.88
N VAL A 127 13.24 1.73 -1.98
CA VAL A 127 13.74 0.57 -2.74
C VAL A 127 14.79 0.98 -3.77
N THR A 128 14.48 1.96 -4.62
CA THR A 128 15.37 2.43 -5.71
C THR A 128 16.59 3.16 -5.15
N SER A 129 16.44 3.85 -4.02
CA SER A 129 17.55 4.46 -3.30
C SER A 129 18.50 3.42 -2.66
N GLY A 130 18.07 2.16 -2.54
CA GLY A 130 18.85 1.07 -1.96
C GLY A 130 18.86 1.03 -0.43
N VAL A 131 17.90 1.69 0.23
CA VAL A 131 17.73 1.63 1.70
C VAL A 131 17.12 0.28 2.11
N ILE A 132 16.04 -0.12 1.44
CA ILE A 132 15.41 -1.44 1.57
C ILE A 132 15.91 -2.36 0.44
N ALA A 133 15.99 -3.66 0.73
CA ALA A 133 16.36 -4.66 -0.26
C ALA A 133 15.36 -4.72 -1.42
N PHE A 134 15.87 -4.81 -2.66
CA PHE A 134 15.05 -5.16 -3.81
C PHE A 134 14.72 -6.66 -3.74
N SER A 135 13.62 -6.98 -3.08
CA SER A 135 13.15 -8.36 -2.85
C SER A 135 11.68 -8.51 -3.26
N LEU A 136 11.21 -9.75 -3.36
CA LEU A 136 9.81 -10.04 -3.69
C LEU A 136 8.84 -9.37 -2.72
N GLU A 137 9.16 -9.36 -1.43
CA GLU A 137 8.37 -8.72 -0.39
C GLU A 137 8.22 -7.21 -0.67
N SER A 138 9.32 -6.54 -1.00
CA SER A 138 9.34 -5.09 -1.25
C SER A 138 8.66 -4.66 -2.57
N ILE A 139 8.68 -5.51 -3.60
CA ILE A 139 8.15 -5.15 -4.94
C ILE A 139 6.76 -5.73 -5.23
N SER A 140 6.34 -6.76 -4.47
CA SER A 140 5.06 -7.45 -4.71
C SER A 140 3.87 -6.50 -4.65
N GLY A 141 3.83 -5.58 -3.68
CA GLY A 141 2.80 -4.54 -3.57
C GLY A 141 2.65 -3.73 -4.86
N PRO A 142 3.69 -2.97 -5.27
CA PRO A 142 3.65 -2.20 -6.51
C PRO A 142 3.30 -3.02 -7.75
N VAL A 143 3.80 -4.26 -7.87
CA VAL A 143 3.46 -5.13 -9.00
C VAL A 143 1.97 -5.50 -9.00
N ILE A 144 1.41 -5.91 -7.86
CA ILE A 144 -0.02 -6.23 -7.73
C ILE A 144 -0.87 -5.00 -8.05
N TRP A 145 -0.47 -3.83 -7.53
CA TRP A 145 -1.13 -2.56 -7.83
C TRP A 145 -1.14 -2.24 -9.33
N PHE A 146 0.01 -2.33 -9.99
CA PHE A 146 0.13 -2.11 -11.44
C PHE A 146 -0.80 -3.03 -12.24
N LEU A 147 -0.88 -4.31 -11.88
CA LEU A 147 -1.80 -5.26 -12.51
C LEU A 147 -3.26 -4.88 -12.26
N ALA A 148 -3.59 -4.47 -11.03
CA ALA A 148 -4.95 -4.05 -10.66
C ALA A 148 -5.41 -2.87 -11.52
N ILE A 149 -4.59 -1.82 -11.66
CA ILE A 149 -4.95 -0.64 -12.44
C ILE A 149 -5.03 -0.93 -13.95
N LEU A 150 -4.22 -1.84 -14.48
CA LEU A 150 -4.25 -2.16 -15.91
C LEU A 150 -5.51 -2.96 -16.28
N ILE A 151 -5.92 -3.90 -15.42
CA ILE A 151 -7.02 -4.82 -15.72
C ILE A 151 -8.38 -4.18 -15.43
N THR A 152 -8.51 -3.39 -14.36
CA THR A 152 -9.78 -2.86 -13.87
C THR A 152 -10.63 -2.14 -14.94
N PRO A 153 -10.09 -1.21 -15.76
CA PRO A 153 -10.87 -0.42 -16.72
C PRO A 153 -11.66 -1.25 -17.71
N PHE A 154 -11.15 -2.44 -18.10
CA PHE A 154 -11.79 -3.30 -19.08
C PHE A 154 -13.09 -3.95 -18.58
N GLY A 155 -13.35 -3.92 -17.28
CA GLY A 155 -14.62 -4.40 -16.70
C GLY A 155 -15.51 -3.30 -16.13
N LEU A 156 -15.14 -2.03 -16.27
CA LEU A 156 -15.96 -0.91 -15.82
C LEU A 156 -16.95 -0.46 -16.91
N PRO A 157 -18.11 0.10 -16.54
CA PRO A 157 -19.03 0.68 -17.49
C PRO A 157 -18.38 1.87 -18.24
N PRO A 158 -18.86 2.22 -19.44
CA PRO A 158 -18.33 3.34 -20.19
C PRO A 158 -18.23 4.61 -19.34
N PHE A 159 -17.07 5.26 -19.40
CA PHE A 159 -16.85 6.51 -18.67
C PHE A 159 -17.77 7.59 -19.24
N LYS A 160 -18.87 7.88 -18.53
CA LYS A 160 -19.79 8.95 -18.92
C LYS A 160 -19.11 10.29 -18.66
N ARG A 161 -18.62 10.93 -19.73
CA ARG A 161 -18.41 12.39 -19.72
C ARG A 161 -19.79 13.01 -19.55
N ARG A 162 -20.02 13.64 -18.39
CA ARG A 162 -21.14 14.59 -18.25
C ARG A 162 -20.88 15.80 -19.13
#